data_AF-A0A4Y7M4V0-F1
#
_entry.id   AF-A0A4Y7M4V0-F1
#
_cell.length_a   1.000
_cell.length_b   1.000
_cell.length_c   1.000
_cell.angle_alpha   90.00
_cell.angle_beta   90.00
_cell.angle_gamma   90.00
#
_symmetry.space_group_name_H-M   'P 1'
#
loop_
_entity.id
_entity.type
_entity.pdbx_description
1 polymer ?
#
loop_
_entity_poly.entity_id
_entity_poly.type
_entity_poly.pdbx_seq_one_letter_code
_entity_poly.pdbx_strand_id
1 'polypeptide(L)'
;MALSLDSATQQVQERLKGIYKLVKQIQEEKIRNEGNLNAVIKAHEKLQSDEKISPYHKSKRKGLYCSVVSDAEREEDLIRKALSKIYEIRVIRHERRIQAKQAGSKETIRRGALMKMLLITAQTLPLWISKTGQQPPALCGAVPADPTYVAKLGDIVAALVKSTDGDENWILAEVVQYLASSGRYEVDDIDEEQKERHTLSKRRIIPLPLMRANPETDPDALFPKGSYW
;
A
#
# COMPACT_ATOMS: atom_id res chain seq x y z
N MET A 1 -10.44 9.55 -20.75
CA MET A 1 -11.89 9.29 -20.95
C MET A 1 -12.53 9.18 -19.57
N ALA A 2 -13.59 9.92 -19.30
CA ALA A 2 -14.28 9.86 -18.01
C ALA A 2 -14.87 8.47 -17.78
N LEU A 3 -14.60 7.86 -16.63
CA LEU A 3 -15.25 6.62 -16.23
C LEU A 3 -16.68 6.95 -15.82
N SER A 4 -17.68 6.46 -16.56
CA SER A 4 -19.08 6.64 -16.14
C SER A 4 -19.32 5.97 -14.78
N LEU A 5 -20.32 6.47 -14.04
CA LEU A 5 -20.72 5.92 -12.75
C LEU A 5 -21.07 4.42 -12.85
N ASP A 6 -21.59 3.99 -13.99
CA ASP A 6 -21.91 2.58 -14.22
C ASP A 6 -20.64 1.77 -14.52
N SER A 7 -19.72 2.31 -15.32
CA SER A 7 -18.48 1.63 -15.71
C SER A 7 -17.58 1.33 -14.50
N ALA A 8 -17.32 2.31 -13.65
CA ALA A 8 -16.44 2.05 -12.50
C ALA A 8 -17.12 1.19 -11.41
N THR A 9 -18.46 1.16 -11.34
CA THR A 9 -19.19 0.27 -10.41
C THR A 9 -19.09 -1.16 -10.90
N GLN A 10 -19.22 -1.36 -12.22
CA GLN A 10 -19.00 -2.65 -12.87
C GLN A 10 -17.55 -3.14 -12.69
N GLN A 11 -16.55 -2.26 -12.84
CA GLN A 11 -15.15 -2.63 -12.62
C GLN A 11 -14.91 -3.06 -11.17
N VAL A 12 -15.40 -2.30 -10.17
CA VAL A 12 -15.28 -2.68 -8.77
C VAL A 12 -15.96 -4.04 -8.52
N GLN A 13 -17.15 -4.26 -9.06
CA GLN A 13 -17.86 -5.53 -8.92
C GLN A 13 -17.08 -6.70 -9.54
N GLU A 14 -16.47 -6.49 -10.71
CA GLU A 14 -15.61 -7.49 -11.35
C GLU A 14 -14.39 -7.84 -10.48
N ARG A 15 -13.72 -6.83 -9.91
CA ARG A 15 -12.58 -7.05 -9.01
C ARG A 15 -13.00 -7.77 -7.72
N LEU A 16 -14.17 -7.45 -7.16
CA LEU A 16 -14.73 -8.16 -6.00
C LEU A 16 -15.04 -9.64 -6.32
N LYS A 17 -15.62 -9.93 -7.49
CA LYS A 17 -15.81 -11.32 -7.96
C LYS A 17 -14.47 -12.04 -8.12
N GLY A 18 -13.44 -11.34 -8.61
CA GLY A 18 -12.08 -11.85 -8.70
C GLY A 18 -11.49 -12.22 -7.34
N ILE A 19 -11.62 -11.32 -6.34
CA ILE A 19 -11.19 -11.58 -4.96
C ILE A 19 -11.92 -12.79 -4.39
N TYR A 20 -13.23 -12.89 -4.57
CA TYR A 20 -14.00 -14.05 -4.11
C TYR A 20 -13.50 -15.38 -4.69
N LYS A 21 -13.18 -15.41 -5.99
CA LYS A 21 -12.57 -16.60 -6.62
C LYS A 21 -11.19 -16.91 -6.06
N LEU A 22 -10.34 -15.90 -5.88
CA LEU A 22 -9.00 -16.06 -5.32
C LEU A 22 -9.04 -16.59 -3.88
N VAL A 23 -9.97 -16.13 -3.05
CA VAL A 23 -10.15 -16.64 -1.68
C VAL A 23 -10.48 -18.13 -1.68
N LYS A 24 -11.34 -18.60 -2.60
CA LYS A 24 -11.61 -20.04 -2.75
C LYS A 24 -10.37 -20.81 -3.17
N GLN A 25 -9.64 -20.30 -4.16
CA GLN A 25 -8.41 -20.93 -4.63
C GLN A 25 -7.35 -21.02 -3.54
N ILE A 26 -7.18 -19.98 -2.71
CA ILE A 26 -6.29 -19.99 -1.54
C ILE A 26 -6.69 -21.11 -0.58
N GLN A 27 -7.99 -21.27 -0.31
CA GLN A 27 -8.48 -22.32 0.57
C GLN A 27 -8.25 -23.72 -0.01
N GLU A 28 -8.50 -23.90 -1.31
CA GLU A 28 -8.25 -25.17 -2.02
C GLU A 28 -6.77 -25.55 -2.02
N GLU A 29 -5.89 -24.59 -2.28
CA GLU A 29 -4.44 -24.75 -2.21
C GLU A 29 -3.98 -25.13 -0.82
N LYS A 30 -4.46 -24.43 0.22
CA LYS A 30 -4.14 -24.75 1.61
C LYS A 30 -4.50 -26.19 1.96
N ILE A 31 -5.72 -26.63 1.62
CA ILE A 31 -6.17 -28.02 1.85
C ILE A 31 -5.27 -29.02 1.11
N ARG A 32 -4.89 -28.72 -0.13
CA ARG A 32 -4.00 -29.59 -0.91
C ARG A 32 -2.62 -29.69 -0.27
N ASN A 33 -2.09 -28.59 0.25
CA ASN A 33 -0.74 -28.49 0.80
C ASN A 33 -0.61 -29.13 2.20
N GLU A 34 -1.72 -29.28 2.94
CA GLU A 34 -1.75 -30.00 4.23
C GLU A 34 -1.17 -31.42 4.14
N GLY A 35 -1.35 -32.11 3.00
CA GLY A 35 -0.79 -33.46 2.80
C GLY A 35 0.74 -33.49 2.85
N ASN A 36 1.39 -32.54 2.17
CA ASN A 36 2.85 -32.43 2.14
C ASN A 36 3.40 -31.96 3.48
N LEU A 37 2.71 -31.03 4.16
CA LEU A 37 3.09 -30.57 5.49
C LEU A 37 3.01 -31.71 6.52
N ASN A 38 1.93 -32.49 6.50
CA ASN A 38 1.77 -33.67 7.36
C ASN A 38 2.84 -34.73 7.08
N ALA A 39 3.27 -34.90 5.83
CA ALA A 39 4.36 -35.81 5.48
C ALA A 39 5.70 -35.34 6.07
N VAL A 40 5.97 -34.03 6.12
CA VAL A 40 7.15 -33.46 6.77
C VAL A 40 7.10 -33.67 8.29
N ILE A 41 5.95 -33.41 8.94
CA ILE A 41 5.78 -33.60 10.38
C ILE A 41 6.05 -35.05 10.77
N LYS A 42 5.40 -36.02 10.09
CA LYS A 42 5.62 -37.45 10.32
C LYS A 42 7.06 -37.88 10.06
N ALA A 43 7.73 -37.27 9.07
CA ALA A 43 9.14 -37.54 8.81
C ALA A 43 10.05 -37.01 9.94
N HIS A 44 9.64 -35.95 10.63
CA HIS A 44 10.36 -35.39 11.78
C HIS A 44 10.15 -36.20 13.06
N GLU A 45 8.94 -36.68 13.32
CA GLU A 45 8.61 -37.53 14.47
C GLU A 45 9.42 -38.84 14.46
N LYS A 46 9.52 -39.50 13.30
CA LYS A 46 10.33 -40.73 13.14
C LYS A 46 11.83 -40.54 13.38
N LEU A 47 12.31 -39.30 13.32
CA LEU A 47 13.71 -38.97 13.56
C LEU A 47 14.02 -38.73 15.04
N GLN A 48 13.03 -38.32 15.85
CA GLN A 48 13.20 -38.25 17.29
C GLN A 48 13.38 -39.65 17.89
N SER A 49 12.91 -40.70 17.19
CA SER A 49 13.07 -42.10 17.60
C SER A 49 14.31 -42.81 17.06
N ASP A 50 14.98 -42.29 16.01
CA ASP A 50 16.13 -42.94 15.35
C ASP A 50 17.44 -42.16 15.58
N GLU A 51 18.44 -42.78 16.23
CA GLU A 51 19.74 -42.15 16.54
C GLU A 51 20.65 -41.89 15.32
N LYS A 52 20.40 -42.49 14.14
CA LYS A 52 21.27 -42.35 12.96
C LYS A 52 20.50 -42.03 11.67
N ILE A 53 20.78 -40.86 11.10
CA ILE A 53 20.19 -40.38 9.84
C ILE A 53 20.89 -41.02 8.64
N SER A 54 20.23 -41.98 7.97
CA SER A 54 20.72 -42.53 6.70
C SER A 54 20.75 -41.47 5.57
N PRO A 55 21.73 -41.52 4.64
CA PRO A 55 21.78 -40.67 3.46
C PRO A 55 20.50 -40.68 2.61
N TYR A 56 19.82 -41.83 2.54
CA TYR A 56 18.53 -41.97 1.88
C TYR A 56 17.44 -41.11 2.54
N HIS A 57 17.36 -41.14 3.88
CA HIS A 57 16.40 -40.32 4.64
C HIS A 57 16.70 -38.82 4.49
N LYS A 58 17.98 -38.43 4.38
CA LYS A 58 18.38 -37.04 4.11
C LYS A 58 17.90 -36.55 2.73
N SER A 59 18.08 -37.36 1.68
CA SER A 59 17.63 -37.02 0.32
C SER A 59 16.11 -36.89 0.24
N LYS A 60 15.37 -37.86 0.81
CA LYS A 60 13.91 -37.85 0.86
C LYS A 60 13.37 -36.60 1.58
N ARG A 61 13.99 -36.19 2.69
CA ARG A 61 13.63 -34.97 3.42
C ARG A 61 13.88 -33.70 2.62
N LYS A 62 15.01 -33.61 1.93
CA LYS A 62 15.28 -32.48 1.04
C LYS A 62 14.18 -32.34 -0.01
N GLY A 63 13.74 -33.45 -0.60
CA GLY A 63 12.58 -33.48 -1.50
C GLY A 63 11.30 -32.96 -0.86
N LEU A 64 10.95 -33.44 0.35
CA LEU A 64 9.77 -32.96 1.07
C LEU A 64 9.82 -31.47 1.39
N TYR A 65 10.97 -30.95 1.85
CA TYR A 65 11.12 -29.51 2.11
C TYR A 65 11.02 -28.69 0.82
N CYS A 66 11.61 -29.14 -0.28
CA CYS A 66 11.46 -28.48 -1.59
C CYS A 66 9.98 -28.41 -2.02
N SER A 67 9.21 -29.50 -1.83
CA SER A 67 7.78 -29.49 -2.13
C SER A 67 7.01 -28.49 -1.25
N VAL A 68 7.24 -28.49 0.07
CA VAL A 68 6.56 -27.56 0.98
C VAL A 68 6.93 -26.09 0.72
N VAL A 69 8.18 -25.80 0.36
CA VAL A 69 8.57 -24.45 -0.06
C VAL A 69 7.82 -24.04 -1.33
N SER A 70 7.77 -24.92 -2.34
CA SER A 70 7.02 -24.64 -3.58
C SER A 70 5.51 -24.48 -3.32
N ASP A 71 4.95 -25.23 -2.39
CA ASP A 71 3.56 -25.11 -1.95
C ASP A 71 3.30 -23.74 -1.31
N ALA A 72 4.18 -23.30 -0.40
CA ALA A 72 4.08 -22.01 0.26
C ALA A 72 4.23 -20.83 -0.73
N GLU A 73 5.15 -20.92 -1.69
CA GLU A 73 5.32 -19.92 -2.76
C GLU A 73 4.04 -19.79 -3.61
N ARG A 74 3.36 -20.91 -3.91
CA ARG A 74 2.10 -20.91 -4.64
C ARG A 74 0.97 -20.24 -3.86
N GLU A 75 0.85 -20.53 -2.56
CA GLU A 75 -0.13 -19.87 -1.69
C GLU A 75 0.15 -18.37 -1.57
N GLU A 76 1.41 -17.99 -1.35
CA GLU A 76 1.85 -16.59 -1.28
C GLU A 76 1.46 -15.83 -2.55
N ASP A 77 1.73 -16.38 -3.72
CA ASP A 77 1.41 -15.74 -5.00
C ASP A 77 -0.09 -15.52 -5.20
N LEU A 78 -0.95 -16.44 -4.74
CA LEU A 78 -2.40 -16.25 -4.77
C LEU A 78 -2.86 -15.13 -3.83
N ILE A 79 -2.30 -15.08 -2.61
CA ILE A 79 -2.60 -14.01 -1.64
C ILE A 79 -2.17 -12.66 -2.22
N ARG A 80 -0.99 -12.57 -2.85
CA ARG A 80 -0.52 -11.33 -3.51
C ARG A 80 -1.41 -10.91 -4.67
N LYS A 81 -1.91 -11.86 -5.47
CA LYS A 81 -2.91 -11.56 -6.51
C LYS A 81 -4.19 -10.98 -5.93
N ALA A 82 -4.67 -11.52 -4.80
CA ALA A 82 -5.85 -10.99 -4.11
C ALA A 82 -5.60 -9.57 -3.58
N LEU A 83 -4.43 -9.33 -2.99
CA LEU A 83 -4.01 -8.02 -2.51
C LEU A 83 -3.93 -6.99 -3.64
N SER A 84 -3.37 -7.37 -4.79
CA SER A 84 -3.33 -6.52 -6.00
C SER A 84 -4.74 -6.08 -6.42
N LYS A 85 -5.73 -6.99 -6.38
CA LYS A 85 -7.12 -6.65 -6.71
C LYS A 85 -7.73 -5.65 -5.72
N ILE A 86 -7.36 -5.71 -4.44
CA ILE A 86 -7.77 -4.72 -3.44
C ILE A 86 -7.17 -3.34 -3.76
N TYR A 87 -5.90 -3.30 -4.17
CA TYR A 87 -5.26 -2.05 -4.58
C TYR A 87 -5.89 -1.45 -5.84
N GLU A 88 -6.22 -2.27 -6.83
CA GLU A 88 -6.96 -1.82 -8.02
C GLU A 88 -8.30 -1.18 -7.65
N ILE A 89 -9.07 -1.77 -6.72
CA ILE A 89 -10.33 -1.18 -6.23
C ILE A 89 -10.08 0.18 -5.55
N ARG A 90 -9.01 0.31 -4.77
CA ARG A 90 -8.66 1.58 -4.10
C ARG A 90 -8.31 2.67 -5.12
N VAL A 91 -7.56 2.33 -6.15
CA VAL A 91 -7.23 3.25 -7.26
C VAL A 91 -8.52 3.73 -7.94
N ILE A 92 -9.44 2.83 -8.28
CA ILE A 92 -10.73 3.20 -8.88
C ILE A 92 -11.54 4.15 -7.97
N ARG A 93 -11.58 3.88 -6.67
CA ARG A 93 -12.27 4.76 -5.70
C ARG A 93 -11.60 6.13 -5.60
N HIS A 94 -10.28 6.17 -5.63
CA HIS A 94 -9.52 7.42 -5.60
C HIS A 94 -9.74 8.26 -6.87
N GLU A 95 -9.66 7.65 -8.05
CA GLU A 95 -9.93 8.32 -9.33
C GLU A 95 -11.37 8.89 -9.38
N ARG A 96 -12.35 8.14 -8.87
CA ARG A 96 -13.73 8.64 -8.73
C ARG A 96 -13.83 9.88 -7.86
N ARG A 97 -13.14 9.88 -6.72
CA ARG A 97 -13.11 11.05 -5.81
C ARG A 97 -12.58 12.28 -6.54
N ILE A 98 -11.48 12.13 -7.29
CA ILE A 98 -10.91 13.22 -8.09
C ILE A 98 -11.91 13.70 -9.15
N GLN A 99 -12.52 12.80 -9.92
CA GLN A 99 -13.47 13.15 -10.97
C GLN A 99 -14.70 13.89 -10.41
N ALA A 100 -15.24 13.45 -9.27
CA ALA A 100 -16.36 14.12 -8.60
C ALA A 100 -15.99 15.55 -8.18
N LYS A 101 -14.80 15.75 -7.60
CA LYS A 101 -14.29 17.09 -7.26
C LYS A 101 -14.14 17.97 -8.50
N GLN A 102 -13.58 17.45 -9.60
CA GLN A 102 -13.43 18.19 -10.86
C GLN A 102 -14.77 18.55 -11.51
N ALA A 103 -15.80 17.72 -11.35
CA ALA A 103 -17.16 17.99 -11.81
C ALA A 103 -17.91 19.03 -10.97
N GLY A 104 -17.24 19.65 -9.98
CA GLY A 104 -17.82 20.70 -9.15
C GLY A 104 -18.62 20.18 -7.94
N SER A 105 -18.52 18.89 -7.60
CA SER A 105 -19.05 18.37 -6.34
C SER A 105 -18.25 18.95 -5.18
N LYS A 106 -18.74 20.05 -4.62
CA LYS A 106 -18.20 20.71 -3.43
C LYS A 106 -19.04 20.30 -2.22
N GLU A 107 -18.95 19.04 -1.81
CA GLU A 107 -19.52 18.65 -0.51
C GLU A 107 -18.69 19.32 0.59
N THR A 108 -19.29 20.24 1.35
CA THR A 108 -18.65 20.84 2.52
C THR A 108 -18.50 19.81 3.63
N ILE A 109 -17.28 19.33 3.87
CA ILE A 109 -16.91 18.38 4.90
C ILE A 109 -16.59 19.16 6.17
N ARG A 110 -17.46 19.06 7.18
CA ARG A 110 -17.18 19.63 8.51
C ARG A 110 -15.89 19.04 9.08
N ARG A 111 -15.10 19.82 9.82
CA ARG A 111 -13.83 19.42 10.44
C ARG A 111 -13.86 18.06 11.14
N GLY A 112 -14.93 17.75 11.90
CA GLY A 112 -15.08 16.45 12.57
C GLY A 112 -15.18 15.25 11.61
N ALA A 113 -15.83 15.43 10.45
CA ALA A 113 -15.90 14.41 9.40
C ALA A 113 -14.56 14.30 8.64
N LEU A 114 -13.87 15.43 8.42
CA LEU A 114 -12.54 15.48 7.82
C LEU A 114 -11.53 14.69 8.66
N MET A 115 -11.48 14.94 9.97
CA MET A 115 -10.57 14.21 10.88
C MET A 115 -10.83 12.71 10.89
N LYS A 116 -12.10 12.28 10.86
CA LYS A 116 -12.46 10.86 10.71
C LYS A 116 -11.98 10.29 9.39
N MET A 117 -12.12 11.04 8.29
CA MET A 117 -11.66 10.62 6.97
C MET A 117 -10.13 10.45 6.94
N LEU A 118 -9.38 11.38 7.53
CA LEU A 118 -7.93 11.29 7.66
C LEU A 118 -7.50 10.08 8.49
N LEU A 119 -8.15 9.84 9.63
CA LEU A 119 -7.87 8.68 10.47
C LEU A 119 -8.10 7.36 9.71
N ILE A 120 -9.23 7.24 9.01
CA ILE A 120 -9.54 6.05 8.20
C ILE A 120 -8.52 5.89 7.07
N THR A 121 -8.12 6.98 6.42
CA THR A 121 -7.12 6.94 5.34
C THR A 121 -5.78 6.44 5.86
N ALA A 122 -5.32 6.95 7.01
CA ALA A 122 -4.08 6.50 7.63
C ALA A 122 -4.12 5.02 8.06
N GLN A 123 -5.21 4.59 8.71
CA GLN A 123 -5.38 3.20 9.16
C GLN A 123 -5.47 2.21 7.99
N THR A 124 -6.09 2.65 6.90
CA THR A 124 -6.29 1.79 5.73
C THR A 124 -5.13 1.90 4.74
N LEU A 125 -4.10 2.74 4.94
CA LEU A 125 -2.97 2.84 4.02
C LEU A 125 -2.36 1.44 3.77
N PRO A 126 -2.07 1.07 2.51
CA PRO A 126 -1.49 -0.23 2.16
C PRO A 126 -0.27 -0.55 3.01
N LEU A 127 -0.19 -1.76 3.56
CA LEU A 127 1.04 -2.25 4.18
C LEU A 127 1.96 -2.79 3.08
N TRP A 128 3.22 -2.37 3.09
CA TRP A 128 4.24 -3.00 2.27
C TRP A 128 4.55 -4.39 2.82
N ILE A 129 4.56 -5.38 1.93
CA ILE A 129 4.87 -6.77 2.26
C ILE A 129 5.99 -7.18 1.30
N SER A 130 7.23 -7.12 1.78
CA SER A 130 8.41 -7.50 0.99
C SER A 130 8.34 -8.97 0.52
N LYS A 131 8.94 -9.24 -0.64
CA LYS A 131 9.41 -10.60 -0.98
C LYS A 131 10.84 -10.76 -0.47
N THR A 132 11.29 -12.00 -0.31
CA THR A 132 12.66 -12.30 0.14
C THR A 132 13.69 -11.54 -0.69
N GLY A 133 14.50 -10.70 -0.03
CA GLY A 133 15.56 -9.91 -0.66
C GLY A 133 15.10 -8.61 -1.35
N GLN A 134 13.82 -8.23 -1.28
CA GLN A 134 13.35 -6.95 -1.80
C GLN A 134 13.43 -5.85 -0.74
N GLN A 135 13.88 -4.67 -1.15
CA GLN A 135 13.86 -3.49 -0.30
C GLN A 135 12.51 -2.74 -0.42
N PRO A 136 12.09 -2.03 0.64
CA PRO A 136 10.92 -1.18 0.59
C PRO A 136 11.07 -0.10 -0.50
N PRO A 137 10.03 0.14 -1.32
CA PRO A 137 10.09 1.11 -2.40
C PRO A 137 10.04 2.56 -1.86
N ALA A 138 10.34 3.52 -2.73
CA ALA A 138 10.14 4.94 -2.45
C ALA A 138 8.72 5.22 -1.94
N LEU A 139 8.59 6.12 -0.97
CA LEU A 139 7.32 6.46 -0.30
C LEU A 139 6.70 5.30 0.51
N CYS A 140 7.46 4.26 0.84
CA CYS A 140 7.09 3.29 1.87
C CYS A 140 7.63 3.74 3.23
N GLY A 141 6.74 4.06 4.16
CA GLY A 141 7.13 4.51 5.50
C GLY A 141 8.08 5.71 5.45
N ALA A 142 9.31 5.51 5.91
CA ALA A 142 10.37 6.51 5.97
C ALA A 142 11.23 6.61 4.70
N VAL A 143 11.04 5.72 3.73
CA VAL A 143 11.84 5.73 2.49
C VAL A 143 11.49 6.99 1.68
N PRO A 144 12.48 7.85 1.35
CA PRO A 144 12.22 9.11 0.67
C PRO A 144 11.69 8.90 -0.75
N ALA A 145 11.04 9.92 -1.29
CA ALA A 145 10.68 9.97 -2.70
C ALA A 145 11.94 9.99 -3.58
N ASP A 146 11.85 9.43 -4.78
CA ASP A 146 12.89 9.65 -5.79
C ASP A 146 13.05 11.15 -6.08
N PRO A 147 14.28 11.66 -6.33
CA PRO A 147 14.49 13.09 -6.64
C PRO A 147 13.68 13.59 -7.84
N THR A 148 13.41 12.71 -8.80
CA THR A 148 12.61 12.96 -10.01
C THR A 148 11.12 12.75 -9.80
N TYR A 149 10.70 12.29 -8.61
CA TYR A 149 9.29 12.06 -8.30
C TYR A 149 8.49 13.35 -8.44
N VAL A 150 7.32 13.22 -9.07
CA VAL A 150 6.32 14.27 -9.19
C VAL A 150 5.01 13.72 -8.64
N ALA A 151 4.50 14.36 -7.58
CA ALA A 151 3.23 13.98 -6.98
C ALA A 151 2.08 14.19 -7.98
N LYS A 152 1.14 13.25 -8.00
CA LYS A 152 0.03 13.23 -8.95
C LYS A 152 -1.12 14.08 -8.44
N LEU A 153 -2.02 14.46 -9.35
CA LEU A 153 -3.30 15.07 -8.99
C LEU A 153 -4.02 14.18 -7.96
N GLY A 154 -4.43 14.79 -6.85
CA GLY A 154 -5.13 14.15 -5.75
C GLY A 154 -4.23 13.50 -4.69
N ASP A 155 -2.91 13.50 -4.88
CA ASP A 155 -1.98 13.05 -3.85
C ASP A 155 -2.02 14.01 -2.67
N ILE A 156 -1.96 13.45 -1.46
CA ILE A 156 -1.87 14.23 -0.23
C ILE A 156 -0.39 14.51 0.05
N VAL A 157 -0.07 15.77 0.36
CA VAL A 157 1.28 16.25 0.60
C VAL A 157 1.33 17.14 1.83
N ALA A 158 2.48 17.21 2.49
CA ALA A 158 2.77 18.30 3.42
C ALA A 158 3.30 19.47 2.59
N ALA A 159 2.72 20.65 2.79
CA ALA A 159 3.05 21.86 2.04
C ALA A 159 3.46 22.99 2.99
N LEU A 160 4.64 23.58 2.77
CA LEU A 160 5.15 24.70 3.57
C LEU A 160 4.65 26.03 3.00
N VAL A 161 3.60 26.55 3.63
CA VAL A 161 2.91 27.79 3.27
C VAL A 161 3.41 28.93 4.16
N LYS A 162 3.44 30.15 3.62
CA LYS A 162 3.76 31.37 4.35
C LYS A 162 2.47 32.12 4.68
N SER A 163 2.24 32.38 5.97
CA SER A 163 1.11 33.18 6.47
C SER A 163 1.28 34.67 6.14
N THR A 164 0.18 35.43 6.23
CA THR A 164 0.17 36.90 6.10
C THR A 164 1.12 37.59 7.08
N ASP A 165 1.30 36.99 8.27
CA ASP A 165 2.14 37.54 9.34
C ASP A 165 3.63 37.22 9.15
N GLY A 166 3.97 36.49 8.08
CA GLY A 166 5.35 36.17 7.71
C GLY A 166 5.83 34.79 8.19
N ASP A 167 5.11 34.16 9.12
CA ASP A 167 5.43 32.83 9.64
C ASP A 167 5.19 31.73 8.59
N GLU A 168 6.02 30.69 8.62
CA GLU A 168 5.86 29.52 7.76
C GLU A 168 5.26 28.34 8.54
N ASN A 169 4.29 27.66 7.94
CA ASN A 169 3.65 26.51 8.55
C ASN A 169 3.47 25.37 7.55
N TRP A 170 3.66 24.14 8.01
CA TRP A 170 3.37 22.94 7.24
C TRP A 170 1.89 22.60 7.36
N ILE A 171 1.18 22.64 6.24
CA ILE A 171 -0.23 22.24 6.16
C ILE A 171 -0.35 20.91 5.42
N LEU A 172 -1.47 20.22 5.65
CA LEU A 172 -1.85 19.07 4.86
C LEU A 172 -2.60 19.57 3.63
N ALA A 173 -2.12 19.23 2.43
CA ALA A 173 -2.66 19.75 1.19
C ALA A 173 -2.88 18.64 0.16
N GLU A 174 -3.80 18.85 -0.78
CA GLU A 174 -4.05 17.98 -1.92
C GLU A 174 -3.44 18.59 -3.18
N VAL A 175 -2.66 17.81 -3.92
CA VAL A 175 -2.04 18.27 -5.17
C VAL A 175 -3.10 18.43 -6.25
N VAL A 176 -3.08 19.57 -6.94
CA VAL A 176 -3.95 19.84 -8.08
C VAL A 176 -3.18 19.65 -9.37
N GLN A 177 -2.00 20.25 -9.48
CA GLN A 177 -1.14 20.05 -10.64
C GLN A 177 0.31 20.40 -10.36
N TYR A 178 1.20 19.88 -11.21
CA TYR A 178 2.59 20.28 -11.27
C TYR A 178 2.87 21.08 -12.55
N LEU A 179 3.29 22.33 -12.37
CA LEU A 179 3.67 23.24 -13.44
C LEU A 179 5.13 23.02 -13.81
N ALA A 180 5.38 22.07 -14.72
CA ALA A 180 6.73 21.67 -15.12
C ALA A 180 7.59 22.84 -15.65
N SER A 181 6.98 23.83 -16.31
CA SER A 181 7.68 25.02 -16.83
C SER A 181 8.30 25.90 -15.74
N SER A 182 7.75 25.89 -14.52
CA SER A 182 8.22 26.71 -13.40
C SER A 182 8.74 25.89 -12.21
N GLY A 183 8.61 24.56 -12.27
CA GLY A 183 8.99 23.67 -11.17
C GLY A 183 8.14 23.84 -9.90
N ARG A 184 6.88 24.26 -10.06
CA ARG A 184 5.97 24.58 -8.95
C ARG A 184 4.76 23.64 -8.93
N TYR A 185 4.23 23.41 -7.73
CA TYR A 185 2.95 22.73 -7.53
C TYR A 185 1.86 23.75 -7.24
N GLU A 186 0.67 23.44 -7.71
CA GLU A 186 -0.57 23.98 -7.18
C GLU A 186 -1.19 22.96 -6.24
N VAL A 187 -1.49 23.40 -5.02
CA VAL A 187 -2.07 22.56 -3.98
C VAL A 187 -3.24 23.29 -3.32
N ASP A 188 -4.26 22.55 -2.92
CA ASP A 188 -5.38 23.06 -2.12
C ASP A 188 -5.22 22.58 -0.68
N ASP A 189 -5.42 23.46 0.30
CA ASP A 189 -5.60 23.03 1.69
C ASP A 189 -6.77 22.02 1.77
N ILE A 190 -6.58 20.95 2.55
CA ILE A 190 -7.63 19.95 2.75
C ILE A 190 -8.75 20.47 3.66
N ASP A 191 -8.50 21.50 4.47
CA ASP A 191 -9.52 22.14 5.30
C ASP A 191 -10.41 23.02 4.42
N GLU A 192 -11.65 22.58 4.24
CA GLU A 192 -12.54 23.20 3.28
C GLU A 192 -13.07 24.56 3.72
N GLU A 193 -12.91 24.92 5.00
CA GLU A 193 -13.27 26.24 5.54
C GLU A 193 -12.31 27.33 5.05
N GLN A 194 -11.08 26.96 4.63
CA GLN A 194 -10.05 27.90 4.20
C GLN A 194 -9.78 27.88 2.69
N LYS A 195 -10.03 26.74 2.00
CA LYS A 195 -9.85 26.51 0.53
C LYS A 195 -8.94 27.51 -0.18
N GLU A 196 -7.71 27.61 0.30
CA GLU A 196 -6.71 28.48 -0.29
C GLU A 196 -5.87 27.67 -1.26
N ARG A 197 -5.87 28.09 -2.53
CA ARG A 197 -5.01 27.52 -3.57
C ARG A 197 -3.64 28.14 -3.43
N HIS A 198 -2.64 27.33 -3.08
CA HIS A 198 -1.26 27.78 -3.00
C HIS A 198 -0.45 27.32 -4.21
N THR A 199 0.41 28.20 -4.72
CA THR A 199 1.40 27.86 -5.75
C THR A 199 2.79 27.84 -5.12
N LEU A 200 3.38 26.66 -4.93
CA LEU A 200 4.59 26.46 -4.13
C LEU A 200 5.70 25.79 -4.94
N SER A 201 6.96 26.13 -4.66
CA SER A 201 8.12 25.45 -5.28
C SER A 201 8.21 23.99 -4.84
N LYS A 202 8.75 23.08 -5.68
CA LYS A 202 8.94 21.66 -5.32
C LYS A 202 9.58 21.41 -3.95
N ARG A 203 10.56 22.23 -3.52
CA ARG A 203 11.23 22.11 -2.20
C ARG A 203 10.34 22.37 -0.98
N ARG A 204 9.14 22.94 -1.18
CA ARG A 204 8.15 23.22 -0.13
C ARG A 204 7.07 22.14 -0.06
N ILE A 205 7.23 21.06 -0.84
CA ILE A 205 6.27 19.97 -0.95
C ILE A 205 6.97 18.67 -0.54
N ILE A 206 6.43 18.00 0.48
CA ILE A 206 6.85 16.66 0.89
C ILE A 206 5.69 15.70 0.62
N PRO A 207 5.83 14.78 -0.34
CA PRO A 207 4.80 13.76 -0.57
C PRO A 207 4.61 12.88 0.66
N LEU A 208 3.36 12.58 1.01
CA LEU A 208 3.10 11.61 2.08
C LEU A 208 3.42 10.18 1.61
N PRO A 209 3.74 9.26 2.54
CA PRO A 209 3.93 7.86 2.22
C PRO A 209 2.69 7.25 1.54
N LEU A 210 2.93 6.45 0.51
CA LEU A 210 1.89 5.69 -0.20
C LEU A 210 1.63 4.33 0.45
N MET A 211 2.59 3.85 1.24
CA MET A 211 2.52 2.58 1.95
C MET A 211 3.06 2.72 3.37
N ARG A 212 2.55 1.91 4.29
CA ARG A 212 3.11 1.72 5.62
C ARG A 212 4.21 0.68 5.54
N ALA A 213 5.33 0.94 6.22
CA ALA A 213 6.33 -0.07 6.49
C ALA A 213 5.83 -1.01 7.60
N ASN A 214 6.10 -2.31 7.45
CA ASN A 214 5.80 -3.29 8.48
C ASN A 214 6.99 -3.35 9.47
N PRO A 215 6.80 -3.06 10.77
CA PRO A 215 7.89 -3.08 11.74
C PRO A 215 8.59 -4.44 11.87
N GLU A 216 7.90 -5.55 11.57
CA GLU A 216 8.46 -6.90 11.71
C GLU A 216 9.36 -7.29 10.55
N THR A 217 9.06 -6.82 9.33
CA THR A 217 9.76 -7.22 8.10
C THR A 217 10.66 -6.14 7.53
N ASP A 218 10.32 -4.86 7.75
CA ASP A 218 10.97 -3.71 7.11
C ASP A 218 11.24 -2.58 8.15
N PRO A 219 11.95 -2.85 9.26
CA PRO A 219 12.19 -1.86 10.31
C PRO A 219 13.01 -0.65 9.83
N ASP A 220 13.88 -0.85 8.84
CA ASP A 220 14.71 0.22 8.25
C ASP A 220 13.89 1.26 7.47
N ALA A 221 12.63 0.94 7.14
CA ALA A 221 11.68 1.87 6.53
C ALA A 221 10.80 2.58 7.58
N LEU A 222 11.21 2.59 8.85
CA LEU A 222 10.59 3.37 9.92
C LEU A 222 11.54 4.45 10.42
N PHE A 223 10.97 5.54 10.92
CA PHE A 223 11.75 6.58 11.57
C PHE A 223 12.32 6.07 12.90
N PRO A 224 13.64 6.15 13.12
CA PRO A 224 14.24 5.73 14.37
C PRO A 224 13.83 6.68 15.50
N LYS A 225 13.83 6.18 16.73
CA LYS A 225 13.53 7.03 17.89
C LYS A 225 14.52 8.20 17.96
N GLY A 226 13.98 9.42 18.07
CA GLY A 226 14.79 10.64 18.14
C GLY A 226 15.16 11.24 16.78
N SER A 227 14.64 10.70 15.68
CA SER A 227 14.72 11.39 14.38
C SER A 227 13.84 12.64 14.39
N TYR A 228 14.38 13.73 13.85
CA TYR A 228 13.65 14.95 13.53
C TYR A 228 13.65 15.15 12.01
N TRP A 229 12.67 15.90 11.52
CA TRP A 229 12.41 16.21 10.12
C TRP A 229 12.80 17.65 9.81
#